data_AF-A0A538NF94-F1
#
_entry.id   AF-A0A538NF94-F1
#
_cell.length_a   1.000
_cell.length_b   1.000
_cell.length_c   1.000
_cell.angle_alpha   90.00
_cell.angle_beta   90.00
_cell.angle_gamma   90.00
#
_symmetry.space_group_name_H-M   'P 1'
#
loop_
_entity.id
_entity.type
_entity.pdbx_description
1 polymer ?
#
loop_
_entity_poly.entity_id
_entity_poly.type
_entity_poly.pdbx_seq_one_letter_code
_entity_poly.pdbx_strand_id
1 'polypeptide(L)'
;MTEMSGSGKARPQERFHRWRAYKARLHLNNYQSDMSKFQLMRFLFALIFCGALTASPLQAQESSPTVPPAAAESGKDVVHALNNAFAKVFEIVAPSVVIIEVSKKNDGNEGFNFDDLFFQGQPDDNSPRRGPRNLEPIQSEGSGFIVRSDGYIFTNFHVVEGADHVEVKLKDGREFPAKVVGTDEKTDIAVIKIDAKDLPVAQMGDSDAVRVGQFAFAIGAPFKLDYTFTYGVVSGKGRSKLFTNGGYSISDYIQTDASINPGNSGGPLCDIDGKVIGMNTLINGLNRGLGFAIPSNLANEIGQQLVAGKKIARPWLGIRIESVGDNPNTRDLLKGIDKGVVVRTIEADAPANKSDLRPFDVITKVDGMPVTSDTQLQREILKKKIG
;
A
#
# COMPACT_ATOMS: atom_id res chain seq x y z
N MET A 1 -56.73 25.80 46.48
CA MET A 1 -56.28 26.49 45.25
C MET A 1 -54.86 26.04 44.96
N THR A 2 -54.71 25.26 43.87
CA THR A 2 -53.58 25.26 42.90
C THR A 2 -52.18 24.96 43.46
N GLU A 3 -51.68 23.72 43.44
CA GLU A 3 -51.11 22.88 42.35
C GLU A 3 -49.59 23.05 42.13
N MET A 4 -48.92 21.87 42.14
CA MET A 4 -47.77 21.40 41.32
C MET A 4 -46.47 22.25 41.25
N SER A 5 -45.25 21.72 41.22
CA SER A 5 -44.75 20.45 40.71
C SER A 5 -43.36 20.17 41.31
N GLY A 6 -43.10 18.88 41.61
CA GLY A 6 -41.76 18.37 41.76
C GLY A 6 -41.31 17.77 40.43
N SER A 7 -40.11 18.12 39.96
CA SER A 7 -39.44 17.41 38.86
C SER A 7 -38.11 16.84 39.35
N GLY A 8 -38.06 15.51 39.45
CA GLY A 8 -36.84 14.75 39.71
C GLY A 8 -35.94 14.74 38.47
N LYS A 9 -34.64 14.97 38.68
CA LYS A 9 -33.60 14.85 37.68
C LYS A 9 -33.34 13.37 37.35
N ALA A 10 -33.65 12.94 36.13
CA ALA A 10 -33.28 11.63 35.61
C ALA A 10 -31.77 11.56 35.27
N ARG A 11 -31.17 10.39 35.48
CA ARG A 11 -29.73 10.10 35.31
C ARG A 11 -29.32 10.01 33.81
N PRO A 12 -28.04 10.24 33.44
CA PRO A 12 -27.59 10.39 32.05
C PRO A 12 -27.77 9.17 31.11
N GLN A 13 -28.08 8.00 31.64
CA GLN A 13 -28.22 6.75 30.87
C GLN A 13 -29.58 6.61 30.14
N GLU A 14 -30.64 7.33 30.54
CA GLU A 14 -31.97 7.23 29.91
C GLU A 14 -32.16 8.13 28.67
N ARG A 15 -31.30 9.14 28.46
CA ARG A 15 -31.36 10.00 27.25
C ARG A 15 -30.83 9.32 25.99
N PHE A 16 -29.92 8.36 26.13
CA PHE A 16 -29.30 7.69 24.99
C PHE A 16 -30.20 6.62 24.33
N HIS A 17 -31.08 5.96 25.09
CA HIS A 17 -32.03 4.97 24.54
C HIS A 17 -33.22 5.62 23.81
N ARG A 18 -33.68 6.80 24.26
CA ARG A 18 -34.77 7.53 23.59
C ARG A 18 -34.39 8.11 22.23
N TRP A 19 -33.10 8.39 21.98
CA TRP A 19 -32.64 8.90 20.68
C TRP A 19 -32.52 7.81 19.60
N ARG A 20 -32.13 6.57 19.97
CA ARG A 20 -32.08 5.42 19.04
C ARG A 20 -33.48 4.98 18.57
N ALA A 21 -34.51 5.10 19.41
CA ALA A 21 -35.91 4.80 19.05
C ALA A 21 -36.54 5.84 18.11
N TYR A 22 -36.07 7.09 18.11
CA TYR A 22 -36.60 8.15 17.23
C TYR A 22 -36.03 8.06 15.80
N LYS A 23 -34.77 7.66 15.64
CA LYS A 23 -34.12 7.55 14.31
C LYS A 23 -34.55 6.30 13.51
N ALA A 24 -34.89 5.20 14.19
CA ALA A 24 -35.44 4.01 13.54
C ALA A 24 -36.87 4.21 13.01
N ARG A 25 -37.66 5.11 13.63
CA ARG A 25 -39.05 5.40 13.21
C ARG A 25 -39.16 6.37 12.03
N LEU A 26 -38.10 7.11 11.71
CA LEU A 26 -38.05 8.03 10.56
C LEU A 26 -37.59 7.33 9.25
N HIS A 27 -36.90 6.18 9.32
CA HIS A 27 -36.46 5.46 8.12
C HIS A 27 -37.45 4.38 7.61
N LEU A 28 -38.45 3.99 8.41
CA LEU A 28 -39.46 2.99 8.00
C LEU A 28 -40.74 3.62 7.41
N ASN A 29 -40.98 4.91 7.58
CA ASN A 29 -42.22 5.57 7.13
C ASN A 29 -42.16 6.17 5.71
N ASN A 30 -41.03 6.13 5.01
CA ASN A 30 -40.90 6.66 3.64
C ASN A 30 -40.77 5.57 2.56
N TYR A 31 -41.08 4.31 2.86
CA TYR A 31 -41.03 3.21 1.87
C TYR A 31 -42.36 2.46 1.67
N GLN A 32 -43.45 2.88 2.32
CA GLN A 32 -44.75 2.20 2.24
C GLN A 32 -45.90 3.04 1.66
N SER A 33 -45.63 4.21 1.07
CA SER A 33 -46.68 5.11 0.58
C SER A 33 -46.61 5.47 -0.90
N ASP A 34 -46.15 4.58 -1.79
CA ASP A 34 -46.32 4.80 -3.25
C ASP A 34 -46.55 3.53 -4.09
N MET A 35 -46.58 2.34 -3.47
CA MET A 35 -46.74 1.07 -4.19
C MET A 35 -48.20 0.58 -4.34
N SER A 36 -49.22 1.36 -3.94
CA SER A 36 -50.63 0.94 -3.98
C SER A 36 -51.53 1.71 -4.96
N LYS A 37 -50.98 2.58 -5.82
CA LYS A 37 -51.77 3.33 -6.82
C LYS A 37 -51.56 2.94 -8.29
N PHE A 38 -50.67 2.02 -8.60
CA PHE A 38 -50.38 1.64 -10.00
C PHE A 38 -50.74 0.20 -10.40
N GLN A 39 -51.33 -0.60 -9.50
CA GLN A 39 -51.70 -2.00 -9.81
C GLN A 39 -53.20 -2.27 -10.02
N LEU A 40 -54.07 -1.24 -10.01
CA LEU A 40 -55.51 -1.43 -10.26
C LEU A 40 -56.06 -0.56 -11.40
N MET A 41 -55.27 -0.42 -12.48
CA MET A 41 -55.74 0.17 -13.74
C MET A 41 -55.35 -0.72 -14.92
N ARG A 42 -55.52 -2.03 -14.73
CA ARG A 42 -55.46 -3.06 -15.78
C ARG A 42 -56.73 -3.89 -15.62
N PHE A 43 -57.47 -4.05 -16.72
CA PHE A 43 -58.72 -4.83 -16.86
C PHE A 43 -60.04 -4.12 -16.51
N LEU A 44 -60.47 -3.20 -17.39
CA LEU A 44 -61.83 -3.17 -17.96
C LEU A 44 -61.98 -1.95 -18.90
N PHE A 45 -61.45 -2.08 -20.11
CA PHE A 45 -61.98 -1.41 -21.31
C PHE A 45 -61.49 -2.23 -22.52
N ALA A 46 -62.10 -3.40 -22.68
CA ALA A 46 -62.09 -4.13 -23.93
C ALA A 46 -63.39 -3.78 -24.67
N LEU A 47 -63.26 -3.43 -25.96
CA LEU A 47 -64.32 -3.26 -26.98
C LEU A 47 -65.22 -2.04 -26.71
N ILE A 48 -65.26 -0.97 -27.51
CA ILE A 48 -65.64 -0.88 -28.92
C ILE A 48 -65.21 0.53 -29.40
N PHE A 49 -64.29 0.64 -30.38
CA PHE A 49 -64.54 1.32 -31.66
C PHE A 49 -63.28 1.26 -32.54
N CYS A 50 -63.46 0.57 -33.65
CA CYS A 50 -62.58 0.51 -34.80
C CYS A 50 -62.50 1.90 -35.45
N GLY A 51 -61.30 2.39 -35.75
CA GLY A 51 -61.09 3.63 -36.48
C GLY A 51 -59.63 3.74 -36.92
N ALA A 52 -59.40 3.49 -38.20
CA ALA A 52 -58.11 3.38 -38.85
C ALA A 52 -57.16 4.57 -38.56
N LEU A 53 -55.94 4.26 -38.11
CA LEU A 53 -54.76 5.06 -38.40
C LEU A 53 -53.60 4.11 -38.66
N THR A 54 -53.08 4.23 -39.88
CA THR A 54 -52.01 3.44 -40.48
C THR A 54 -50.78 3.36 -39.58
N ALA A 55 -50.42 2.15 -39.16
CA ALA A 55 -49.12 1.89 -38.56
C ALA A 55 -48.05 2.12 -39.63
N SER A 56 -47.30 3.21 -39.51
CA SER A 56 -46.00 3.29 -40.17
C SER A 56 -45.09 2.28 -39.47
N PRO A 57 -44.38 1.39 -40.19
CA PRO A 57 -43.41 0.54 -39.53
C PRO A 57 -42.34 1.45 -38.90
N LEU A 58 -42.21 1.37 -37.58
CA LEU A 58 -41.04 1.86 -36.87
C LEU A 58 -39.86 1.04 -37.40
N GLN A 59 -39.19 1.60 -38.41
CA GLN A 59 -37.96 1.07 -38.93
C GLN A 59 -36.96 1.11 -37.78
N ALA A 60 -36.60 -0.05 -37.25
CA ALA A 60 -35.51 -0.16 -36.30
C ALA A 60 -34.26 0.40 -37.00
N GLN A 61 -33.88 1.61 -36.61
CA GLN A 61 -32.66 2.22 -37.10
C GLN A 61 -31.52 1.45 -36.43
N GLU A 62 -31.01 0.44 -37.13
CA GLU A 62 -29.78 -0.24 -36.75
C GLU A 62 -28.71 0.83 -36.57
N SER A 63 -28.26 1.00 -35.33
CA SER A 63 -27.15 1.89 -35.00
C SER A 63 -25.94 1.40 -35.79
N SER A 64 -25.61 2.10 -36.88
CA SER A 64 -24.38 1.84 -37.60
C SER A 64 -23.21 1.96 -36.61
N PRO A 65 -22.26 1.02 -36.60
CA PRO A 65 -21.12 1.10 -35.70
C PRO A 65 -20.41 2.44 -35.91
N THR A 66 -20.19 3.17 -34.82
CA THR A 66 -19.63 4.54 -34.81
C THR A 66 -18.15 4.57 -35.25
N VAL A 67 -17.56 3.41 -35.54
CA VAL A 67 -16.19 3.23 -35.99
C VAL A 67 -16.18 2.43 -37.30
N PRO A 68 -15.54 2.91 -38.37
CA PRO A 68 -15.38 2.15 -39.61
C PRO A 68 -14.74 0.78 -39.35
N PRO A 69 -15.21 -0.32 -39.96
CA PRO A 69 -14.66 -1.66 -39.76
C PRO A 69 -13.14 -1.76 -39.96
N ALA A 70 -12.59 -0.99 -40.91
CA ALA A 70 -11.15 -0.91 -41.16
C ALA A 70 -10.35 -0.27 -40.01
N ALA A 71 -10.91 0.74 -39.33
CA ALA A 71 -10.29 1.33 -38.15
C ALA A 71 -10.36 0.35 -36.95
N ALA A 72 -11.47 -0.40 -36.84
CA ALA A 72 -11.62 -1.45 -35.85
C ALA A 72 -10.69 -2.66 -36.08
N GLU A 73 -10.33 -2.99 -37.32
CA GLU A 73 -9.33 -4.03 -37.63
C GLU A 73 -7.90 -3.57 -37.34
N SER A 74 -7.52 -2.36 -37.75
CA SER A 74 -6.17 -1.82 -37.47
C SER A 74 -5.86 -1.66 -35.97
N GLY A 75 -6.89 -1.41 -35.15
CA GLY A 75 -6.75 -1.33 -33.70
C GLY A 75 -6.54 -2.67 -33.01
N LYS A 76 -6.94 -3.80 -33.63
CA LYS A 76 -6.78 -5.13 -33.05
C LYS A 76 -5.31 -5.50 -32.92
N ASP A 77 -4.49 -5.19 -33.91
CA ASP A 77 -3.06 -5.52 -33.90
C ASP A 77 -2.32 -4.79 -32.77
N VAL A 78 -2.67 -3.53 -32.50
CA VAL A 78 -2.09 -2.74 -31.41
C VAL A 78 -2.50 -3.29 -30.04
N VAL A 79 -3.77 -3.66 -29.88
CA VAL A 79 -4.28 -4.25 -28.63
C VAL A 79 -3.66 -5.63 -28.39
N HIS A 80 -3.52 -6.46 -29.43
CA HIS A 80 -2.82 -7.74 -29.34
C HIS A 80 -1.34 -7.55 -28.99
N ALA A 81 -0.66 -6.57 -29.60
CA ALA A 81 0.72 -6.25 -29.27
C ALA A 81 0.87 -5.82 -27.80
N LEU A 82 -0.03 -4.99 -27.29
CA LEU A 82 -0.03 -4.58 -25.88
C LEU A 82 -0.28 -5.76 -24.93
N ASN A 83 -1.27 -6.59 -25.23
CA ASN A 83 -1.55 -7.81 -24.46
C ASN A 83 -0.33 -8.74 -24.42
N ASN A 84 0.33 -8.93 -25.56
CA ASN A 84 1.54 -9.74 -25.66
C ASN A 84 2.69 -9.11 -24.87
N ALA A 85 2.84 -7.79 -24.89
CA ALA A 85 3.85 -7.10 -24.09
C ALA A 85 3.62 -7.34 -22.59
N PHE A 86 2.38 -7.27 -22.11
CA PHE A 86 2.03 -7.51 -20.70
C PHE A 86 2.31 -8.96 -20.30
N ALA A 87 1.88 -9.93 -21.12
CA ALA A 87 2.18 -11.34 -20.90
C ALA A 87 3.70 -11.59 -20.86
N LYS A 88 4.45 -10.89 -21.72
CA LYS A 88 5.90 -11.04 -21.80
C LYS A 88 6.62 -10.58 -20.54
N VAL A 89 6.14 -9.53 -19.88
CA VAL A 89 6.67 -9.10 -18.57
C VAL A 89 6.60 -10.25 -17.57
N PHE A 90 5.45 -10.93 -17.46
CA PHE A 90 5.31 -12.07 -16.56
C PHE A 90 6.25 -13.22 -16.92
N GLU A 91 6.36 -13.57 -18.20
CA GLU A 91 7.28 -14.64 -18.65
C GLU A 91 8.74 -14.38 -18.30
N ILE A 92 9.19 -13.12 -18.43
CA ILE A 92 10.57 -12.73 -18.15
C ILE A 92 10.84 -12.71 -16.64
N VAL A 93 9.92 -12.14 -15.86
CA VAL A 93 10.19 -11.83 -14.45
C VAL A 93 9.84 -12.99 -13.52
N ALA A 94 8.71 -13.65 -13.74
CA ALA A 94 8.17 -14.65 -12.81
C ALA A 94 9.14 -15.80 -12.45
N PRO A 95 10.01 -16.31 -13.35
CA PRO A 95 11.00 -17.32 -12.96
C PRO A 95 11.94 -16.86 -11.83
N SER A 96 12.28 -15.58 -11.78
CA SER A 96 13.18 -15.00 -10.76
C SER A 96 12.49 -14.64 -9.44
N VAL A 97 11.16 -14.64 -9.42
CA VAL A 97 10.35 -14.37 -8.22
C VAL A 97 10.24 -15.65 -7.41
N VAL A 98 10.27 -15.53 -6.09
CA VAL A 98 10.22 -16.66 -5.16
C VAL A 98 9.17 -16.42 -4.09
N ILE A 99 8.61 -17.51 -3.57
CA ILE A 99 7.76 -17.51 -2.37
C ILE A 99 8.68 -17.66 -1.17
N ILE A 100 8.44 -16.90 -0.12
CA ILE A 100 9.17 -16.95 1.14
C ILE A 100 8.18 -17.34 2.23
N GLU A 101 8.41 -18.51 2.82
CA GLU A 101 7.65 -19.00 3.96
C GLU A 101 8.53 -18.86 5.20
N VAL A 102 8.01 -18.21 6.23
CA VAL A 102 8.70 -18.09 7.51
C VAL A 102 7.88 -18.76 8.60
N SER A 103 8.58 -19.46 9.49
CA SER A 103 7.97 -19.99 10.71
C SER A 103 8.67 -19.43 11.95
N LYS A 104 7.84 -19.09 12.94
CA LYS A 104 8.28 -18.57 14.24
C LYS A 104 7.75 -19.45 15.36
N LYS A 105 8.64 -19.86 16.26
CA LYS A 105 8.30 -20.57 17.48
C LYS A 105 7.59 -19.59 18.42
N ASN A 106 6.38 -19.97 18.82
CA ASN A 106 5.54 -19.10 19.62
C ASN A 106 6.02 -19.09 21.08
N ASP A 107 6.92 -18.17 21.43
CA ASP A 107 7.50 -18.08 22.78
C ASP A 107 6.57 -17.38 23.81
N GLY A 108 5.27 -17.28 23.52
CA GLY A 108 4.28 -16.70 24.46
C GLY A 108 4.43 -15.20 24.71
N ASN A 109 5.33 -14.52 24.00
CA ASN A 109 5.47 -13.07 24.01
C ASN A 109 4.62 -12.47 22.89
N GLU A 110 3.92 -11.37 23.17
CA GLU A 110 3.07 -10.65 22.20
C GLU A 110 3.93 -10.01 21.09
N GLY A 111 4.39 -10.82 20.15
CA GLY A 111 5.02 -10.37 18.92
C GLY A 111 3.96 -9.97 17.89
N PHE A 112 4.26 -8.90 17.15
CA PHE A 112 3.50 -8.43 15.99
C PHE A 112 3.01 -9.59 15.12
N ASN A 113 1.70 -9.73 14.99
CA ASN A 113 1.10 -10.75 14.13
C ASN A 113 0.91 -10.18 12.72
N PHE A 114 1.48 -10.84 11.72
CA PHE A 114 1.32 -10.46 10.31
C PHE A 114 -0.18 -10.35 9.97
N ASP A 115 -1.02 -11.29 10.43
CA ASP A 115 -2.48 -11.25 10.26
C ASP A 115 -3.14 -9.98 10.82
N ASP A 116 -2.62 -9.39 11.91
CA ASP A 116 -3.16 -8.17 12.52
C ASP A 116 -2.84 -6.91 11.69
N LEU A 117 -1.89 -7.00 10.74
CA LEU A 117 -1.64 -5.95 9.73
C LEU A 117 -2.70 -5.99 8.60
N PHE A 118 -3.37 -7.13 8.40
CA PHE A 118 -4.22 -7.38 7.22
C PHE A 118 -5.70 -7.52 7.52
N PHE A 119 -6.07 -8.13 8.64
CA PHE A 119 -7.47 -8.44 8.98
C PHE A 119 -8.02 -7.54 10.09
N GLN A 120 -7.73 -6.24 10.05
CA GLN A 120 -8.43 -5.24 10.89
C GLN A 120 -9.86 -5.01 10.40
N GLY A 121 -10.67 -6.06 10.39
CA GLY A 121 -12.11 -5.99 10.29
C GLY A 121 -12.72 -5.63 11.65
N GLN A 122 -13.89 -4.98 11.61
CA GLN A 122 -14.69 -4.59 12.78
C GLN A 122 -14.79 -5.75 13.78
N PRO A 123 -14.56 -5.54 15.10
CA PRO A 123 -14.68 -6.62 16.07
C PRO A 123 -16.08 -7.21 15.96
N ASP A 124 -16.17 -8.46 15.53
CA ASP A 124 -17.42 -9.20 15.61
C ASP A 124 -17.59 -9.58 17.09
N ASP A 125 -18.44 -8.82 17.78
CA ASP A 125 -18.82 -8.98 19.20
C ASP A 125 -19.43 -10.37 19.50
N ASN A 126 -19.60 -11.22 18.48
CA ASN A 126 -20.17 -12.56 18.59
C ASN A 126 -19.16 -13.71 18.37
N SER A 127 -17.86 -13.43 18.31
CA SER A 127 -16.86 -14.49 18.31
C SER A 127 -16.69 -15.08 19.72
N PRO A 128 -16.99 -16.39 19.94
CA PRO A 128 -16.86 -16.99 21.27
C PRO A 128 -15.41 -16.89 21.73
N ARG A 129 -15.21 -16.37 22.95
CA ARG A 129 -13.94 -16.25 23.66
C ARG A 129 -13.04 -17.44 23.32
N ARG A 130 -12.00 -17.20 22.50
CA ARG A 130 -10.97 -18.19 22.16
C ARG A 130 -10.40 -18.71 23.48
N GLY A 131 -10.59 -20.00 23.73
CA GLY A 131 -9.88 -20.74 24.79
C GLY A 131 -8.36 -20.69 24.58
N PRO A 132 -7.56 -21.26 25.49
CA PRO A 132 -6.10 -21.17 25.44
C PRO A 132 -5.60 -21.56 24.04
N ARG A 133 -5.00 -20.61 23.32
CA ARG A 133 -4.44 -20.81 21.97
C ARG A 133 -3.43 -21.94 22.07
N ASN A 134 -3.70 -23.05 21.37
CA ASN A 134 -2.64 -24.00 21.04
C ASN A 134 -1.49 -23.22 20.38
N LEU A 135 -0.26 -23.54 20.79
CA LEU A 135 1.01 -22.98 20.31
C LEU A 135 1.29 -23.43 18.87
N GLU A 136 0.37 -23.18 17.95
CA GLU A 136 0.63 -23.34 16.52
C GLU A 136 1.72 -22.34 16.12
N PRO A 137 2.78 -22.77 15.39
CA PRO A 137 3.75 -21.85 14.80
C PRO A 137 3.04 -20.79 13.97
N ILE A 138 3.43 -19.53 14.13
CA ILE A 138 2.95 -18.47 13.25
C ILE A 138 3.69 -18.66 11.92
N GLN A 139 2.94 -18.96 10.86
CA GLN A 139 3.44 -18.95 9.49
C GLN A 139 3.13 -17.59 8.88
N SER A 140 4.16 -16.91 8.39
CA SER A 140 4.01 -15.72 7.55
C SER A 140 4.57 -16.02 6.17
N GLU A 141 3.96 -15.42 5.15
CA GLU A 141 4.27 -15.63 3.74
C GLU A 141 4.53 -14.28 3.07
N GLY A 142 5.56 -14.24 2.24
CA GLY A 142 5.88 -13.10 1.40
C GLY A 142 6.52 -13.54 0.09
N SER A 143 6.95 -12.56 -0.69
CA SER A 143 7.69 -12.79 -1.92
C SER A 143 9.10 -12.24 -1.83
N GLY A 144 9.95 -12.71 -2.73
CA GLY A 144 11.25 -12.12 -3.01
C GLY A 144 11.57 -12.23 -4.49
N PHE A 145 12.71 -11.69 -4.89
CA PHE A 145 13.27 -11.93 -6.22
C PHE A 145 14.77 -12.15 -6.16
N ILE A 146 15.25 -13.09 -6.98
CA ILE A 146 16.65 -13.48 -7.07
C ILE A 146 17.42 -12.39 -7.81
N VAL A 147 18.45 -11.84 -7.17
CA VAL A 147 19.28 -10.75 -7.72
C VAL A 147 20.68 -11.20 -8.13
N ARG A 148 21.08 -12.40 -7.73
CA ARG A 148 22.35 -13.01 -8.15
C ARG A 148 22.18 -14.50 -8.38
N SER A 149 22.86 -15.02 -9.41
CA SER A 149 22.78 -16.42 -9.82
C SER A 149 23.34 -17.39 -8.77
N ASP A 150 24.12 -16.90 -7.81
CA ASP A 150 24.60 -17.68 -6.66
C ASP A 150 23.60 -17.73 -5.50
N GLY A 151 22.39 -17.16 -5.62
CA GLY A 151 21.27 -17.42 -4.71
C GLY A 151 20.91 -16.32 -3.73
N TYR A 152 21.39 -15.10 -3.95
CA TYR A 152 20.95 -13.94 -3.15
C TYR A 152 19.60 -13.43 -3.64
N ILE A 153 18.69 -13.23 -2.69
CA ILE A 153 17.32 -12.82 -2.91
C ILE A 153 17.06 -11.56 -2.09
N PHE A 154 16.42 -10.57 -2.71
CA PHE A 154 15.88 -9.40 -2.01
C PHE A 154 14.44 -9.66 -1.61
N THR A 155 14.07 -9.20 -0.42
CA THR A 155 12.71 -9.21 0.12
C THR A 155 12.56 -8.08 1.15
N ASN A 156 11.39 -7.95 1.78
CA ASN A 156 11.19 -6.99 2.84
C ASN A 156 11.73 -7.47 4.19
N PHE A 157 12.13 -6.53 5.04
CA PHE A 157 12.51 -6.83 6.42
C PHE A 157 11.34 -7.44 7.19
N HIS A 158 10.14 -6.85 7.08
CA HIS A 158 8.97 -7.33 7.81
C HIS A 158 8.53 -8.76 7.41
N VAL A 159 8.95 -9.27 6.25
CA VAL A 159 8.67 -10.66 5.81
C VAL A 159 9.52 -11.66 6.60
N VAL A 160 10.76 -11.29 6.95
CA VAL A 160 11.72 -12.18 7.62
C VAL A 160 11.95 -11.82 9.09
N GLU A 161 11.19 -10.86 9.61
CA GLU A 161 11.36 -10.32 10.96
C GLU A 161 11.09 -11.38 12.03
N GLY A 162 12.13 -11.72 12.81
CA GLY A 162 12.02 -12.68 13.90
C GLY A 162 11.68 -14.10 13.46
N ALA A 163 11.96 -14.45 12.19
CA ALA A 163 11.82 -15.81 11.67
C ALA A 163 12.88 -16.74 12.26
N ASP A 164 12.47 -17.91 12.73
CA ASP A 164 13.39 -18.98 13.18
C ASP A 164 13.84 -19.85 12.00
N HIS A 165 12.92 -20.10 11.07
CA HIS A 165 13.18 -20.81 9.83
C HIS A 165 12.62 -20.02 8.66
N VAL A 166 13.40 -19.94 7.58
CA VAL A 166 13.01 -19.33 6.31
C VAL A 166 13.17 -20.37 5.23
N GLU A 167 12.08 -20.65 4.52
CA GLU A 167 12.04 -21.53 3.36
C GLU A 167 11.70 -20.73 2.12
N VAL A 168 12.34 -21.07 1.01
CA VAL A 168 12.17 -20.39 -0.28
C VAL A 168 11.71 -21.40 -1.30
N LYS A 169 10.61 -21.09 -1.99
CA LYS A 169 10.06 -21.89 -3.08
C LYS A 169 10.19 -21.16 -4.40
N LEU A 170 10.84 -21.81 -5.36
CA LEU A 170 11.00 -21.30 -6.72
C LEU A 170 9.78 -21.62 -7.57
N LYS A 171 9.60 -20.89 -8.68
CA LYS A 171 8.51 -21.14 -9.64
C LYS A 171 8.54 -22.54 -10.26
N ASP A 172 9.72 -23.13 -10.39
CA ASP A 172 9.89 -24.50 -10.91
C ASP A 172 9.57 -25.61 -9.90
N GLY A 173 9.14 -25.22 -8.69
CA GLY A 173 8.74 -26.14 -7.62
C GLY A 173 9.89 -26.59 -6.70
N ARG A 174 11.13 -26.17 -6.95
CA ARG A 174 12.24 -26.43 -6.02
C ARG A 174 12.07 -25.62 -4.73
N GLU A 175 12.40 -26.25 -3.61
CA GLU A 175 12.32 -25.67 -2.26
C GLU A 175 13.70 -25.72 -1.59
N PHE A 176 14.06 -24.64 -0.90
CA PHE A 176 15.38 -24.48 -0.28
C PHE A 176 15.27 -23.80 1.08
N PRO A 177 16.00 -24.27 2.11
CA PRO A 177 16.21 -23.48 3.31
C PRO A 177 17.03 -22.23 2.96
N ALA A 178 16.63 -21.09 3.50
CA ALA A 178 17.31 -19.83 3.31
C ALA A 178 17.93 -19.31 4.61
N LYS A 179 19.04 -18.57 4.47
CA LYS A 179 19.66 -17.85 5.57
C LYS A 179 19.46 -16.36 5.39
N VAL A 180 19.09 -15.66 6.45
CA VAL A 180 19.12 -14.19 6.47
C VAL A 180 20.58 -13.75 6.44
N VAL A 181 20.97 -13.04 5.38
CA VAL A 181 22.33 -12.49 5.21
C VAL A 181 22.46 -11.18 5.98
N GLY A 182 21.42 -10.36 5.93
CA GLY A 182 21.34 -9.10 6.64
C GLY A 182 20.01 -8.40 6.39
N THR A 183 19.70 -7.44 7.26
CA THR A 183 18.44 -6.70 7.24
C THR A 183 18.67 -5.22 7.51
N ASP A 184 17.73 -4.42 7.03
CA ASP A 184 17.63 -3.00 7.33
C ASP A 184 16.18 -2.61 7.61
N GLU A 185 15.85 -2.51 8.89
CA GLU A 185 14.51 -2.15 9.38
C GLU A 185 14.05 -0.77 8.86
N LYS A 186 14.97 0.20 8.73
CA LYS A 186 14.61 1.60 8.40
C LYS A 186 14.15 1.81 6.96
N THR A 187 14.58 0.94 6.05
CA THR A 187 14.16 0.94 4.64
C THR A 187 13.27 -0.25 4.29
N ASP A 188 13.00 -1.13 5.26
CA ASP A 188 12.23 -2.36 5.08
C ASP A 188 12.86 -3.30 4.02
N ILE A 189 14.19 -3.39 3.98
CA ILE A 189 14.94 -4.24 3.04
C ILE A 189 15.61 -5.39 3.79
N ALA A 190 15.52 -6.60 3.26
CA ALA A 190 16.29 -7.75 3.70
C ALA A 190 16.93 -8.49 2.52
N VAL A 191 18.04 -9.16 2.82
CA VAL A 191 18.70 -10.08 1.90
C VAL A 191 18.73 -11.46 2.53
N ILE A 192 18.23 -12.45 1.79
CA ILE A 192 18.34 -13.87 2.15
C ILE A 192 19.16 -14.63 1.10
N LYS A 193 19.64 -15.80 1.48
CA LYS A 193 20.52 -16.65 0.65
C LYS A 193 20.05 -18.09 0.68
N ILE A 194 19.81 -18.65 -0.51
CA ILE A 194 19.61 -20.09 -0.73
C ILE A 194 20.87 -20.72 -1.35
N ASP A 195 21.07 -22.02 -1.14
CA ASP A 195 22.13 -22.77 -1.81
C ASP A 195 21.56 -23.59 -2.97
N ALA A 196 21.61 -23.01 -4.18
CA ALA A 196 21.04 -23.58 -5.39
C ALA A 196 21.84 -23.14 -6.63
N LYS A 197 21.69 -23.90 -7.73
CA LYS A 197 22.30 -23.63 -9.03
C LYS A 197 21.24 -23.35 -10.09
N ASP A 198 21.68 -22.79 -11.21
CA ASP A 198 20.84 -22.48 -12.37
C ASP A 198 19.64 -21.61 -12.01
N LEU A 199 19.92 -20.55 -11.25
CA LEU A 199 18.90 -19.63 -10.76
C LEU A 199 18.64 -18.52 -11.79
N PRO A 200 17.37 -18.28 -12.18
CA PRO A 200 17.00 -17.10 -12.96
C PRO A 200 17.18 -15.85 -12.12
N VAL A 201 17.71 -14.79 -12.72
CA VAL A 201 18.03 -13.53 -12.03
C VAL A 201 17.15 -12.41 -12.58
N ALA A 202 16.55 -11.64 -11.69
CA ALA A 202 15.77 -10.47 -12.04
C ALA A 202 16.69 -9.39 -12.61
N GLN A 203 16.28 -8.75 -13.70
CA GLN A 203 17.00 -7.62 -14.25
C GLN A 203 16.63 -6.34 -13.49
N MET A 204 17.60 -5.69 -12.87
CA MET A 204 17.36 -4.41 -12.18
C MET A 204 17.23 -3.27 -13.19
N GLY A 205 16.22 -2.43 -12.99
CA GLY A 205 16.02 -1.16 -13.69
C GLY A 205 16.48 0.03 -12.86
N ASP A 206 16.42 1.22 -13.48
CA ASP A 206 16.76 2.49 -12.83
C ASP A 206 15.49 3.19 -12.32
N SER A 207 15.31 3.19 -11.00
CA SER A 207 14.16 3.83 -10.36
C SER A 207 14.16 5.35 -10.48
N ASP A 208 15.30 5.99 -10.74
CA ASP A 208 15.38 7.45 -10.93
C ASP A 208 14.80 7.86 -12.29
N ALA A 209 14.97 7.02 -13.31
CA ALA A 209 14.41 7.21 -14.65
C ALA A 209 12.89 6.94 -14.76
N VAL A 210 12.28 6.32 -13.75
CA VAL A 210 10.83 6.06 -13.70
C VAL A 210 10.02 7.35 -13.80
N ARG A 211 8.99 7.35 -14.64
CA ARG A 211 8.05 8.46 -14.83
C ARG A 211 6.67 8.14 -14.29
N VAL A 212 6.03 9.13 -13.69
CA VAL A 212 4.60 9.06 -13.37
C VAL A 212 3.80 8.86 -14.67
N GLY A 213 2.85 7.92 -14.66
CA GLY A 213 2.03 7.54 -15.80
C GLY A 213 2.56 6.37 -16.65
N GLN A 214 3.79 5.89 -16.42
CA GLN A 214 4.27 4.68 -17.08
C GLN A 214 3.64 3.42 -16.47
N PHE A 215 3.50 2.35 -17.26
CA PHE A 215 3.01 1.07 -16.76
C PHE A 215 3.90 0.50 -15.65
N ALA A 216 3.25 -0.11 -14.66
CA ALA A 216 3.90 -0.78 -13.55
C ALA A 216 3.24 -2.15 -13.34
N PHE A 217 4.05 -3.17 -13.12
CA PHE A 217 3.61 -4.56 -12.97
C PHE A 217 4.11 -5.11 -11.64
N ALA A 218 3.20 -5.47 -10.75
CA ALA A 218 3.56 -6.08 -9.48
C ALA A 218 3.40 -7.59 -9.57
N ILE A 219 4.44 -8.30 -9.14
CA ILE A 219 4.47 -9.76 -9.14
C ILE A 219 4.77 -10.24 -7.74
N GLY A 220 4.04 -11.25 -7.32
CA GLY A 220 4.26 -11.97 -6.07
C GLY A 220 3.54 -13.30 -6.08
N ALA A 221 3.54 -13.99 -4.96
CA ALA A 221 2.85 -15.26 -4.79
C ALA A 221 2.08 -15.22 -3.46
N PRO A 222 0.77 -14.93 -3.50
CA PRO A 222 -0.05 -14.84 -2.30
C PRO A 222 -0.72 -16.17 -1.93
N PHE A 223 -0.61 -16.57 -0.66
CA PHE A 223 -1.49 -17.52 0.03
C PHE A 223 -1.83 -18.79 -0.75
N LYS A 224 -0.86 -19.68 -0.97
CA LYS A 224 -1.07 -20.99 -1.65
C LYS A 224 -1.73 -20.90 -3.05
N LEU A 225 -1.94 -19.71 -3.59
CA LEU A 225 -2.30 -19.51 -4.99
C LEU A 225 -1.02 -19.54 -5.82
N ASP A 226 -1.15 -19.87 -7.10
CA ASP A 226 -0.08 -19.62 -8.06
C ASP A 226 0.32 -18.12 -8.06
N TYR A 227 1.47 -17.81 -8.67
CA TYR A 227 1.97 -16.45 -8.84
C TYR A 227 0.86 -15.47 -9.27
N THR A 228 0.74 -14.37 -8.54
CA THR A 228 -0.16 -13.26 -8.87
C THR A 228 0.60 -12.20 -9.67
N PHE A 229 -0.07 -11.73 -10.72
CA PHE A 229 0.40 -10.66 -11.59
C PHE A 229 -0.68 -9.58 -11.63
N THR A 230 -0.33 -8.37 -11.16
CA THR A 230 -1.21 -7.20 -11.26
C THR A 230 -0.50 -6.10 -12.04
N TYR A 231 -1.28 -5.25 -12.69
CA TYR A 231 -0.76 -4.13 -13.46
C TYR A 231 -1.48 -2.84 -13.07
N GLY A 232 -0.82 -1.73 -13.34
CA GLY A 232 -1.30 -0.39 -13.14
C GLY A 232 -0.32 0.60 -13.77
N VAL A 233 -0.24 1.79 -13.20
CA VAL A 233 0.72 2.82 -13.55
C VAL A 233 1.49 3.27 -12.32
N VAL A 234 2.63 3.90 -12.54
CA VAL A 234 3.29 4.70 -11.51
C VAL A 234 2.45 5.96 -11.28
N SER A 235 1.77 6.05 -10.14
CA SER A 235 0.89 7.17 -9.79
C SER A 235 1.64 8.30 -9.08
N GLY A 236 2.85 8.05 -8.59
CA GLY A 236 3.66 9.05 -7.90
C GLY A 236 5.06 8.56 -7.54
N LYS A 237 5.94 9.51 -7.22
CA LYS A 237 7.29 9.32 -6.66
C LYS A 237 7.46 10.28 -5.49
N GLY A 238 8.48 10.14 -4.66
CA GLY A 238 8.71 11.09 -3.56
C GLY A 238 7.80 10.88 -2.37
N ARG A 239 7.14 9.72 -2.24
CA ARG A 239 6.15 9.51 -1.17
C ARG A 239 6.87 9.11 0.12
N SER A 240 6.73 9.96 1.13
CA SER A 240 7.32 9.78 2.46
C SER A 240 6.24 9.87 3.54
N LYS A 241 6.59 9.52 4.79
CA LYS A 241 5.69 9.55 5.97
C LYS A 241 4.47 8.62 5.89
N LEU A 242 4.59 7.48 5.21
CA LEU A 242 3.45 6.58 5.02
C LEU A 242 3.18 5.67 6.24
N PHE A 243 4.11 5.58 7.19
CA PHE A 243 3.91 4.84 8.45
C PHE A 243 3.49 5.78 9.59
N THR A 244 2.35 5.47 10.22
CA THR A 244 1.73 6.29 11.28
C THR A 244 2.48 6.22 12.63
N ASN A 245 3.41 5.27 12.81
CA ASN A 245 4.00 4.96 14.12
C ASN A 245 5.26 5.77 14.48
N GLY A 246 5.45 6.96 13.91
CA GLY A 246 6.48 7.91 14.37
C GLY A 246 7.94 7.42 14.27
N GLY A 247 8.18 6.28 13.60
CA GLY A 247 9.49 5.74 13.31
C GLY A 247 10.17 6.48 12.17
N TYR A 248 11.51 6.55 12.21
CA TYR A 248 12.35 6.96 11.09
C TYR A 248 12.04 6.06 9.88
N SER A 249 11.20 6.54 8.96
CA SER A 249 10.98 5.89 7.67
C SER A 249 11.73 6.69 6.61
N ILE A 250 12.87 6.14 6.19
CA ILE A 250 13.69 6.73 5.11
C ILE A 250 13.11 6.19 3.81
N SER A 251 12.09 6.87 3.31
CA SER A 251 11.37 6.31 2.17
C SER A 251 10.95 7.37 1.18
N ASP A 252 11.43 7.18 -0.05
CA ASP A 252 10.99 7.85 -1.27
C ASP A 252 10.20 6.82 -2.09
N TYR A 253 9.03 6.42 -1.59
CA TYR A 253 8.28 5.33 -2.21
C TYR A 253 7.81 5.69 -3.62
N ILE A 254 7.89 4.71 -4.51
CA ILE A 254 7.14 4.70 -5.76
C ILE A 254 5.70 4.33 -5.42
N GLN A 255 4.74 5.16 -5.81
CA GLN A 255 3.33 4.88 -5.67
C GLN A 255 2.79 4.29 -6.97
N THR A 256 1.93 3.28 -6.87
CA THR A 256 1.23 2.67 -8.00
C THR A 256 -0.23 2.38 -7.65
N ASP A 257 -1.09 2.26 -8.66
CA ASP A 257 -2.45 1.73 -8.53
C ASP A 257 -2.53 0.24 -8.91
N ALA A 258 -1.40 -0.40 -9.30
CA ALA A 258 -1.31 -1.84 -9.37
C ALA A 258 -1.65 -2.42 -7.99
N SER A 259 -2.54 -3.43 -7.97
CA SER A 259 -3.02 -3.98 -6.71
C SER A 259 -1.89 -4.72 -5.98
N ILE A 260 -1.53 -4.23 -4.79
CA ILE A 260 -0.57 -4.85 -3.88
C ILE A 260 -1.35 -5.43 -2.70
N ASN A 261 -1.38 -6.77 -2.64
CA ASN A 261 -2.07 -7.53 -1.61
C ASN A 261 -1.04 -8.31 -0.76
N PRO A 262 -1.43 -8.86 0.40
CA PRO A 262 -0.56 -9.73 1.17
C PRO A 262 -0.04 -10.86 0.29
N GLY A 263 1.25 -11.20 0.44
CA GLY A 263 1.97 -12.11 -0.44
C GLY A 263 2.76 -11.43 -1.57
N ASN A 264 2.41 -10.21 -1.98
CA ASN A 264 3.24 -9.43 -2.92
C ASN A 264 4.42 -8.71 -2.24
N SER A 265 4.36 -8.50 -0.92
CA SER A 265 5.44 -7.87 -0.15
C SER A 265 6.78 -8.56 -0.41
N GLY A 266 7.79 -7.77 -0.76
CA GLY A 266 9.13 -8.23 -1.09
C GLY A 266 9.29 -8.68 -2.54
N GLY A 267 8.20 -8.90 -3.28
CA GLY A 267 8.20 -9.15 -4.71
C GLY A 267 8.52 -7.90 -5.54
N PRO A 268 8.85 -8.05 -6.83
CA PRO A 268 9.25 -6.92 -7.66
C PRO A 268 8.05 -6.10 -8.18
N LEU A 269 8.27 -4.79 -8.31
CA LEU A 269 7.52 -3.89 -9.19
C LEU A 269 8.37 -3.68 -10.45
N CYS A 270 7.83 -3.99 -11.62
CA CYS A 270 8.55 -3.96 -12.89
C CYS A 270 7.97 -2.94 -13.88
N ASP A 271 8.82 -2.47 -14.80
CA ASP A 271 8.40 -1.75 -16.00
C ASP A 271 7.96 -2.71 -17.13
N ILE A 272 7.59 -2.14 -18.28
CA ILE A 272 7.12 -2.88 -19.46
C ILE A 272 8.22 -3.75 -20.11
N ASP A 273 9.49 -3.49 -19.83
CA ASP A 273 10.61 -4.31 -20.31
C ASP A 273 10.90 -5.49 -19.35
N GLY A 274 10.17 -5.60 -18.24
CA GLY A 274 10.42 -6.60 -17.20
C GLY A 274 11.59 -6.25 -16.30
N LYS A 275 12.04 -4.99 -16.25
CA LYS A 275 13.10 -4.56 -15.32
C LYS A 275 12.49 -4.15 -13.99
N VAL A 276 13.10 -4.57 -12.89
CA VAL A 276 12.68 -4.23 -11.53
C VAL A 276 12.94 -2.75 -11.27
N ILE A 277 11.88 -1.97 -11.14
CA ILE A 277 11.92 -0.54 -10.80
C ILE A 277 11.63 -0.27 -9.32
N GLY A 278 11.12 -1.28 -8.59
CA GLY A 278 10.97 -1.21 -7.15
C GLY A 278 10.69 -2.58 -6.52
N MET A 279 10.63 -2.62 -5.20
CA MET A 279 10.25 -3.78 -4.39
C MET A 279 8.96 -3.47 -3.65
N ASN A 280 7.89 -4.23 -3.96
CA ASN A 280 6.57 -4.03 -3.39
C ASN A 280 6.64 -4.10 -1.86
N THR A 281 5.99 -3.16 -1.19
CA THR A 281 5.86 -3.18 0.27
C THR A 281 4.42 -2.80 0.65
N LEU A 282 3.93 -3.39 1.73
CA LEU A 282 2.61 -3.09 2.27
C LEU A 282 2.75 -2.04 3.35
N ILE A 283 1.97 -0.97 3.22
CA ILE A 283 1.91 0.09 4.21
C ILE A 283 0.53 0.09 4.84
N ASN A 284 0.48 -0.28 6.11
CA ASN A 284 -0.75 -0.47 6.88
C ASN A 284 -1.76 0.68 6.72
N GLY A 285 -3.03 0.33 6.56
CA GLY A 285 -4.15 1.28 6.59
C GLY A 285 -4.38 2.12 5.32
N LEU A 286 -3.53 1.96 4.30
CA LEU A 286 -3.60 2.73 3.04
C LEU A 286 -4.14 1.93 1.84
N ASN A 287 -4.62 0.70 2.05
CA ASN A 287 -5.04 -0.20 0.97
C ASN A 287 -6.42 0.16 0.36
N ARG A 288 -6.55 1.39 -0.15
CA ARG A 288 -7.71 1.93 -0.89
C ARG A 288 -7.36 2.17 -2.36
N GLY A 289 -6.67 1.20 -2.97
CA GLY A 289 -6.14 1.34 -4.35
C GLY A 289 -4.83 2.12 -4.47
N LEU A 290 -4.05 2.17 -3.38
CA LEU A 290 -2.72 2.80 -3.36
C LEU A 290 -1.68 1.74 -2.95
N GLY A 291 -0.90 1.29 -3.92
CA GLY A 291 0.27 0.43 -3.74
C GLY A 291 1.55 1.26 -3.60
N PHE A 292 2.54 0.70 -2.91
CA PHE A 292 3.84 1.33 -2.72
C PHE A 292 4.98 0.33 -2.97
N ALA A 293 6.09 0.84 -3.48
CA ALA A 293 7.31 0.08 -3.69
C ALA A 293 8.54 0.89 -3.28
N ILE A 294 9.49 0.21 -2.64
CA ILE A 294 10.82 0.74 -2.35
C ILE A 294 11.57 0.87 -3.69
N PRO A 295 12.16 2.03 -4.04
CA PRO A 295 12.88 2.20 -5.31
C PRO A 295 13.98 1.15 -5.54
N SER A 296 14.13 0.65 -6.77
CA SER A 296 15.13 -0.36 -7.13
C SER A 296 16.57 0.09 -6.83
N ASN A 297 16.90 1.37 -7.04
CA ASN A 297 18.24 1.89 -6.76
C ASN A 297 18.56 1.80 -5.26
N LEU A 298 17.60 2.16 -4.40
CA LEU A 298 17.75 2.04 -2.95
C LEU A 298 17.83 0.58 -2.51
N ALA A 299 16.96 -0.29 -3.04
CA ALA A 299 17.00 -1.73 -2.78
C ALA A 299 18.35 -2.34 -3.15
N ASN A 300 18.91 -1.97 -4.31
CA ASN A 300 20.20 -2.45 -4.78
C ASN A 300 21.37 -1.90 -3.95
N GLU A 301 21.37 -0.61 -3.61
CA GLU A 301 22.42 -0.01 -2.78
C GLU A 301 22.50 -0.68 -1.40
N ILE A 302 21.37 -0.77 -0.70
CA ILE A 302 21.28 -1.38 0.63
C ILE A 302 21.56 -2.88 0.55
N GLY A 303 20.92 -3.58 -0.40
CA GLY A 303 21.09 -5.01 -0.59
C GLY A 303 22.54 -5.40 -0.85
N GLN A 304 23.27 -4.65 -1.69
CA GLN A 304 24.70 -4.92 -1.91
C GLN A 304 25.56 -4.71 -0.66
N GLN A 305 25.24 -3.70 0.17
CA GLN A 305 25.93 -3.51 1.45
C GLN A 305 25.67 -4.68 2.40
N LEU A 306 24.43 -5.16 2.48
CA LEU A 306 24.05 -6.33 3.28
C LEU A 306 24.76 -7.60 2.79
N VAL A 307 24.81 -7.83 1.47
CA VAL A 307 25.56 -8.95 0.87
C VAL A 307 27.04 -8.90 1.25
N ALA A 308 27.62 -7.71 1.30
CA ALA A 308 29.02 -7.50 1.70
C ALA A 308 29.26 -7.56 3.22
N GLY A 309 28.23 -7.82 4.03
CA GLY A 309 28.32 -7.84 5.49
C GLY A 309 28.64 -6.47 6.11
N LYS A 310 28.39 -5.38 5.37
CA LYS A 310 28.65 -4.03 5.86
C LYS A 310 27.54 -3.59 6.81
N LYS A 311 27.91 -2.90 7.89
CA LYS A 311 26.94 -2.15 8.70
C LYS A 311 26.42 -0.98 7.88
N ILE A 312 25.11 -0.88 7.75
CA ILE A 312 24.48 0.26 7.10
C ILE A 312 24.53 1.44 8.06
N ALA A 313 25.46 2.36 7.79
CA ALA A 313 25.66 3.55 8.59
C ALA A 313 24.98 4.72 7.87
N ARG A 314 24.22 5.53 8.63
CA ARG A 314 23.50 6.69 8.07
C ARG A 314 23.91 7.97 8.79
N PRO A 315 24.16 9.07 8.05
CA PRO A 315 24.31 10.37 8.67
C PRO A 315 23.00 10.75 9.38
N TRP A 316 23.15 11.26 10.59
CA TRP A 316 22.03 11.57 11.47
C TRP A 316 22.33 12.81 12.28
N LEU A 317 21.42 13.77 12.27
CA LEU A 317 21.56 15.00 13.06
C LEU A 317 20.98 14.87 14.48
N GLY A 318 20.06 13.93 14.70
CA GLY A 318 19.29 13.79 15.94
C GLY A 318 18.38 14.97 16.24
N ILE A 319 17.62 15.36 15.22
CA ILE A 319 16.55 16.34 15.32
C ILE A 319 15.22 15.73 14.89
N ARG A 320 14.14 16.09 15.58
CA ARG A 320 12.78 15.90 15.10
C ARG A 320 12.41 17.11 14.27
N ILE A 321 11.91 16.87 13.06
CA ILE A 321 11.65 17.90 12.07
C ILE A 321 10.20 17.87 11.58
N GLU A 322 9.78 18.99 11.03
CA GLU A 322 8.45 19.17 10.46
C GLU A 322 8.50 20.22 9.35
N SER A 323 7.86 19.99 8.21
CA SER A 323 7.78 21.03 7.17
C SER A 323 6.91 22.20 7.66
N VAL A 324 7.30 23.42 7.30
CA VAL A 324 6.48 24.61 7.61
C VAL A 324 5.09 24.44 7.01
N GLY A 325 4.05 24.54 7.85
CA GLY A 325 2.65 24.43 7.46
C GLY A 325 2.00 23.06 7.68
N ASP A 326 2.77 22.00 7.93
CA ASP A 326 2.24 20.65 8.18
C ASP A 326 1.43 20.58 9.48
N ASN A 327 1.82 21.35 10.51
CA ASN A 327 1.14 21.41 11.79
C ASN A 327 0.49 22.77 12.06
N PRO A 328 -0.86 22.82 12.16
CA PRO A 328 -1.61 24.03 12.45
C PRO A 328 -1.11 24.78 13.70
N ASN A 329 -0.66 24.05 14.73
CA ASN A 329 -0.25 24.62 16.01
C ASN A 329 1.07 25.43 15.93
N THR A 330 1.82 25.27 14.84
CA THR A 330 3.09 25.98 14.63
C THR A 330 2.95 27.20 13.72
N ARG A 331 1.80 27.33 13.02
CA ARG A 331 1.59 28.39 12.02
C ARG A 331 1.65 29.78 12.62
N ASP A 332 1.15 29.96 13.85
CA ASP A 332 1.18 31.25 14.53
C ASP A 332 2.58 31.67 14.98
N LEU A 333 3.46 30.71 15.25
CA LEU A 333 4.85 30.95 15.69
C LEU A 333 5.78 31.29 14.53
N LEU A 334 5.40 30.96 13.30
CA LEU A 334 6.24 31.04 12.09
C LEU A 334 5.71 32.05 11.07
N LYS A 335 4.98 33.08 11.52
CA LYS A 335 4.40 34.11 10.65
C LYS A 335 5.50 34.81 9.83
N GLY A 336 5.34 34.84 8.51
CA GLY A 336 6.30 35.42 7.57
C GLY A 336 7.34 34.44 7.02
N ILE A 337 7.31 33.17 7.44
CA ILE A 337 8.12 32.09 6.88
C ILE A 337 7.20 31.15 6.11
N ASP A 338 7.30 31.15 4.78
CA ASP A 338 6.40 30.36 3.92
C ASP A 338 6.94 28.97 3.59
N LYS A 339 8.26 28.75 3.72
CA LYS A 339 8.95 27.52 3.32
C LYS A 339 10.12 27.22 4.24
N GLY A 340 10.39 25.93 4.44
CA GLY A 340 11.51 25.44 5.22
C GLY A 340 11.12 24.28 6.12
N VAL A 341 12.03 23.90 6.99
CA VAL A 341 11.86 22.76 7.91
C VAL A 341 12.11 23.20 9.34
N VAL A 342 11.09 23.07 10.16
CA VAL A 342 11.08 23.46 11.57
C VAL A 342 11.74 22.37 12.39
N VAL A 343 12.70 22.75 13.25
CA VAL A 343 13.27 21.88 14.27
C VAL A 343 12.29 21.79 15.44
N ARG A 344 11.68 20.63 15.68
CA ARG A 344 10.72 20.41 16.78
C ARG A 344 11.42 20.13 18.09
N THR A 345 12.42 19.26 18.04
CA THR A 345 13.16 18.81 19.21
C THR A 345 14.55 18.41 18.78
N ILE A 346 15.53 18.67 19.62
CA ILE A 346 16.89 18.17 19.46
C ILE A 346 17.06 17.07 20.51
N GLU A 347 17.47 15.89 20.06
CA GLU A 347 17.67 14.77 20.97
C GLU A 347 18.89 15.01 21.86
N ALA A 348 18.80 14.53 23.11
CA ALA A 348 19.94 14.57 24.02
C ALA A 348 21.11 13.78 23.41
N ASP A 349 22.33 14.30 23.57
CA ASP A 349 23.58 13.71 23.06
C ASP A 349 23.69 13.56 21.53
N ALA A 350 22.73 14.09 20.77
CA ALA A 350 22.78 14.09 19.31
C ALA A 350 23.83 15.07 18.73
N PRO A 351 24.30 14.87 17.49
CA PRO A 351 25.20 15.80 16.83
C PRO A 351 24.68 17.24 16.78
N ALA A 352 23.39 17.46 16.51
CA ALA A 352 22.79 18.79 16.48
C ALA A 352 22.80 19.49 17.84
N ASN A 353 22.86 18.75 18.96
CA ASN A 353 22.95 19.35 20.30
C ASN A 353 24.29 20.06 20.56
N LYS A 354 25.30 19.81 19.72
CA LYS A 354 26.61 20.50 19.76
C LYS A 354 26.66 21.72 18.84
N SER A 355 25.57 22.02 18.12
CA SER A 355 25.46 23.13 17.20
C SER A 355 24.68 24.29 17.81
N ASP A 356 24.57 25.41 17.08
CA ASP A 356 23.75 26.55 17.47
C ASP A 356 22.24 26.35 17.20
N LEU A 357 21.84 25.20 16.63
CA LEU A 357 20.43 24.90 16.36
C LEU A 357 19.62 24.85 17.65
N ARG A 358 18.40 25.38 17.59
CA ARG A 358 17.42 25.39 18.68
C ARG A 358 16.06 24.89 18.21
N PRO A 359 15.23 24.37 19.13
CA PRO A 359 13.82 24.15 18.84
C PRO A 359 13.18 25.44 18.28
N PHE A 360 12.35 25.26 17.26
CA PHE A 360 11.69 26.28 16.43
C PHE A 360 12.56 27.04 15.44
N ASP A 361 13.85 26.71 15.31
CA ASP A 361 14.63 27.16 14.16
C ASP A 361 14.06 26.60 12.85
N VAL A 362 14.16 27.38 11.78
CA VAL A 362 13.75 26.96 10.43
C VAL A 362 14.97 26.76 9.55
N ILE A 363 15.21 25.51 9.19
CA ILE A 363 16.23 25.12 8.22
C ILE A 363 15.68 25.43 6.82
N THR A 364 16.37 26.31 6.11
CA THR A 364 15.99 26.74 4.75
C THR A 364 16.95 26.23 3.69
N LYS A 365 18.18 25.84 4.07
CA LYS A 365 19.21 25.35 3.16
C LYS A 365 20.15 24.33 3.84
N VAL A 366 20.74 23.44 3.06
CA VAL A 366 21.87 22.57 3.44
C VAL A 366 22.98 22.78 2.42
N ASP A 367 24.18 23.20 2.86
CA ASP A 367 25.32 23.51 1.99
C ASP A 367 24.94 24.40 0.77
N GLY A 368 24.09 25.39 1.01
CA GLY A 368 23.59 26.31 -0.02
C GLY A 368 22.41 25.78 -0.84
N MET A 369 22.10 24.49 -0.80
CA MET A 369 20.95 23.90 -1.49
C MET A 369 19.64 24.24 -0.76
N PRO A 370 18.65 24.86 -1.42
CA PRO A 370 17.36 25.14 -0.81
C PRO A 370 16.64 23.87 -0.36
N VAL A 371 16.08 23.90 0.85
CA VAL A 371 15.28 22.83 1.42
C VAL A 371 13.94 23.40 1.86
N THR A 372 12.86 22.83 1.32
CA THR A 372 11.50 23.34 1.51
C THR A 372 10.57 22.35 2.20
N SER A 373 10.99 21.09 2.34
CA SER A 373 10.28 20.03 3.07
C SER A 373 11.23 19.17 3.87
N ASP A 374 10.73 18.56 4.93
CA ASP A 374 11.49 17.61 5.75
C ASP A 374 12.03 16.41 4.94
N THR A 375 11.29 15.96 3.94
CA THR A 375 11.73 14.91 3.01
C THR A 375 12.95 15.36 2.21
N GLN A 376 12.96 16.61 1.72
CA GLN A 376 14.14 17.19 1.08
C GLN A 376 15.30 17.30 2.07
N LEU A 377 15.05 17.74 3.31
CA LEU A 377 16.08 17.83 4.33
C LEU A 377 16.72 16.46 4.58
N GLN A 378 15.91 15.43 4.83
CA GLN A 378 16.38 14.07 5.05
C GLN A 378 17.20 13.57 3.86
N ARG A 379 16.73 13.77 2.62
CA ARG A 379 17.46 13.38 1.42
C ARG A 379 18.82 14.07 1.32
N GLU A 380 18.90 15.37 1.62
CA GLU A 380 20.17 16.10 1.59
C GLU A 380 21.14 15.64 2.68
N ILE A 381 20.64 15.34 3.89
CA ILE A 381 21.47 14.80 4.97
C ILE A 381 21.96 13.39 4.63
N LEU A 382 21.12 12.52 4.06
CA LEU A 382 21.49 11.14 3.68
C LEU A 382 22.60 11.08 2.62
N LYS A 383 22.80 12.14 1.82
CA LYS A 383 23.93 12.23 0.88
C LYS A 383 25.27 12.53 1.55
N LYS A 384 25.29 12.90 2.84
CA LYS A 384 26.50 13.29 3.56
C LYS A 384 27.26 12.07 4.06
N LYS A 385 28.58 12.22 4.20
CA LYS A 385 29.40 11.24 4.91
C LYS A 385 29.20 11.40 6.41
N ILE A 386 29.32 10.30 7.14
CA ILE A 386 29.38 10.33 8.60
C ILE A 386 30.74 10.86 9.01
N GLY A 387 30.75 11.76 9.98
CA GLY A 387 31.97 12.41 10.49
C GLY A 387 31.99 13.89 10.19
#